data_AF-A0AAE9Q112-F1
#
_entry.id   AF-A0AAE9Q112-F1
#
_cell.length_a   1.000
_cell.length_b   1.000
_cell.length_c   1.000
_cell.angle_alpha   90.00
_cell.angle_beta   90.00
_cell.angle_gamma   90.00
#
_symmetry.space_group_name_H-M   'P 1'
#
loop_
_entity.id
_entity.type
_entity.pdbx_description
1 polymer ?
#
loop_
_entity_poly.entity_id
_entity_poly.type
_entity_poly.pdbx_seq_one_letter_code
_entity_poly.pdbx_strand_id
1 'polypeptide(L)'
;MRSYAKYHTDIMLDGSDNVTEITSSDPDYKKLLIKQVVDELGKPTETVDTSRDIPDTAEANYTINNTSGLSYYLVFSYQTKTQKINYIRLYFNSKTP
;
A
#
# COMPACT_ATOMS: atom_id res chain seq x y z
N MET A 1 -25.75 -14.29 -12.75
CA MET A 1 -24.85 -13.11 -12.83
C MET A 1 -23.56 -13.45 -12.12
N ARG A 2 -22.42 -13.47 -12.82
CA ARG A 2 -21.11 -13.55 -12.16
C ARG A 2 -20.92 -12.21 -11.45
N SER A 3 -20.83 -12.22 -10.12
CA SER A 3 -20.47 -11.03 -9.35
C SER A 3 -19.03 -10.67 -9.71
N TYR A 4 -18.83 -9.58 -10.45
CA TYR A 4 -17.53 -8.99 -10.74
C TYR A 4 -16.94 -8.24 -9.53
N ALA A 5 -17.60 -8.30 -8.36
CA ALA A 5 -17.29 -7.49 -7.18
C ALA A 5 -16.38 -8.19 -6.16
N LYS A 6 -15.27 -8.83 -6.58
CA LYS A 6 -14.35 -9.48 -5.62
C LYS A 6 -12.92 -8.95 -5.63
N TYR A 7 -12.59 -8.07 -6.58
CA TYR A 7 -11.28 -7.43 -6.67
C TYR A 7 -11.50 -5.92 -6.62
N HIS A 8 -11.26 -5.33 -5.44
CA HIS A 8 -11.47 -3.91 -5.22
C HIS A 8 -10.13 -3.20 -5.36
N THR A 9 -10.01 -2.47 -6.47
CA THR A 9 -9.04 -1.39 -6.60
C THR A 9 -9.81 -0.10 -6.35
N ASP A 10 -9.50 0.56 -5.24
CA ASP A 10 -10.06 1.85 -4.89
C ASP A 10 -9.14 2.94 -5.45
N ILE A 11 -9.74 3.92 -6.12
CA ILE A 11 -9.03 5.05 -6.73
C ILE A 11 -9.56 6.32 -6.07
N MET A 12 -8.65 7.09 -5.45
CA MET A 12 -8.98 8.41 -4.91
C MET A 12 -8.54 9.48 -5.89
N LEU A 13 -9.43 10.43 -6.16
CA LEU A 13 -9.17 11.60 -7.02
C LEU A 13 -9.06 12.87 -6.17
N ASP A 14 -8.27 13.84 -6.62
CA ASP A 14 -8.33 15.20 -6.08
C ASP A 14 -9.49 16.02 -6.69
N GLY A 15 -9.63 17.29 -6.27
CA GLY A 15 -10.68 18.19 -6.78
C GLY A 15 -10.51 18.62 -8.25
N SER A 16 -9.46 18.15 -8.94
CA SER A 16 -9.22 18.34 -10.37
C SER A 16 -9.27 17.03 -11.15
N ASP A 17 -9.89 16.00 -10.56
CA ASP A 17 -10.04 14.65 -11.12
C ASP A 17 -8.72 13.91 -11.41
N ASN A 18 -7.60 14.33 -10.81
CA ASN A 18 -6.34 13.59 -10.90
C ASN A 18 -6.32 12.45 -9.88
N VAL A 19 -5.82 11.28 -10.28
CA VAL A 19 -5.59 10.15 -9.37
C VAL A 19 -4.52 10.54 -8.35
N THR A 20 -4.83 10.41 -7.06
CA THR A 20 -3.92 10.71 -5.94
C THR A 20 -3.54 9.48 -5.11
N GLU A 21 -4.42 8.49 -5.08
CA GLU A 21 -4.20 7.22 -4.39
C GLU A 21 -4.83 6.08 -5.18
N ILE A 22 -4.13 4.95 -5.23
CA ILE A 22 -4.64 3.67 -5.70
C ILE A 22 -4.39 2.66 -4.60
N THR A 23 -5.46 2.08 -4.05
CA THR A 23 -5.40 0.99 -3.08
C THR A 23 -5.93 -0.29 -3.72
N SER A 24 -5.16 -1.38 -3.71
CA SER A 24 -5.55 -2.68 -4.26
C SER A 24 -5.55 -3.73 -3.15
N SER A 25 -6.68 -4.43 -3.00
CA SER A 25 -6.88 -5.50 -2.00
C SER A 25 -7.07 -6.87 -2.67
N ASP A 26 -6.19 -7.24 -3.60
CA ASP A 26 -6.29 -8.50 -4.32
C ASP A 26 -6.15 -9.71 -3.36
N PRO A 27 -7.07 -10.70 -3.38
CA PRO A 27 -6.95 -11.91 -2.59
C PRO A 27 -5.64 -12.67 -2.79
N ASP A 28 -5.03 -12.60 -3.97
CA ASP A 28 -3.74 -13.25 -4.25
C ASP A 28 -2.59 -12.62 -3.47
N TYR A 29 -2.71 -11.36 -3.01
CA TYR A 29 -1.73 -10.75 -2.09
C TYR A 29 -1.65 -11.50 -0.75
N LYS A 30 -2.70 -12.22 -0.34
CA LYS A 30 -2.66 -13.04 0.88
C LYS A 30 -1.69 -14.23 0.77
N LYS A 31 -1.16 -14.52 -0.42
CA LYS A 31 -0.08 -15.49 -0.63
C LYS A 31 1.30 -14.83 -0.58
N LEU A 32 1.39 -13.53 -0.86
CA LEU A 32 2.61 -12.74 -0.79
C LEU A 32 2.96 -12.44 0.67
N LEU A 33 4.22 -12.72 1.05
CA LEU A 33 4.74 -12.40 2.37
C LEU A 33 5.53 -11.10 2.34
N ILE A 34 5.42 -10.28 3.39
CA ILE A 34 6.18 -9.02 3.50
C ILE A 34 7.69 -9.27 3.42
N LYS A 35 8.18 -10.41 3.93
CA LYS A 35 9.58 -10.78 3.80
C LYS A 35 10.03 -10.87 2.34
N GLN A 36 9.20 -11.43 1.45
CA GLN A 36 9.53 -11.52 0.02
C GLN A 36 9.62 -10.12 -0.61
N VAL A 37 8.75 -9.20 -0.19
CA VAL A 37 8.81 -7.80 -0.63
C VAL A 37 10.11 -7.14 -0.16
N VAL A 38 10.51 -7.36 1.09
CA VAL A 38 11.77 -6.81 1.64
C VAL A 38 13.00 -7.42 0.98
N ASP A 39 12.97 -8.72 0.65
CA ASP A 39 14.07 -9.40 -0.03
C ASP A 39 14.25 -8.85 -1.47
N GLU A 40 13.16 -8.50 -2.15
CA GLU A 40 13.17 -7.98 -3.53
C GLU A 40 13.45 -6.47 -3.60
N LEU A 41 12.76 -5.67 -2.79
CA LEU A 41 12.80 -4.20 -2.83
C LEU A 41 13.83 -3.60 -1.86
N GLY A 42 14.40 -4.41 -0.97
CA GLY A 42 15.23 -3.96 0.12
C GLY A 42 14.44 -3.52 1.35
N LYS A 43 15.14 -2.95 2.33
CA LYS A 43 14.54 -2.50 3.59
C LYS A 43 13.56 -1.34 3.32
N PRO A 44 12.34 -1.36 3.90
CA PRO A 44 11.41 -0.24 3.79
C PRO A 44 12.00 1.02 4.42
N THR A 45 11.57 2.18 3.92
CA THR A 45 11.91 3.49 4.50
C THR A 45 11.41 3.58 5.94
N GLU A 46 10.22 3.06 6.20
CA GLU A 46 9.60 3.04 7.52
C GLU A 46 8.73 1.78 7.70
N THR A 47 8.57 1.35 8.94
CA THR A 47 7.55 0.36 9.32
C THR A 47 6.69 0.95 10.42
N VAL A 48 5.39 1.00 10.19
CA VAL A 48 4.40 1.61 11.09
C VAL A 48 3.56 0.51 11.71
N ASP A 49 3.45 0.49 13.04
CA ASP A 49 2.51 -0.38 13.75
C ASP A 49 1.09 0.22 13.65
N THR A 50 0.22 -0.45 12.91
CA THR A 50 -1.19 -0.05 12.70
C THR A 50 -2.16 -0.86 13.56
N SER A 51 -1.65 -1.62 14.53
CA SER A 51 -2.45 -2.48 15.42
C SER A 51 -3.45 -1.71 16.28
N ARG A 52 -3.24 -0.41 16.46
CA ARG A 52 -4.17 0.51 17.12
C ARG A 52 -5.50 0.63 16.37
N ASP A 53 -5.45 0.65 15.04
CA ASP A 53 -6.63 0.84 14.20
C ASP A 53 -7.23 -0.50 13.76
N ILE A 54 -6.36 -1.46 13.38
CA ILE A 54 -6.75 -2.81 13.00
C ILE A 54 -5.82 -3.80 13.72
N PRO A 55 -6.32 -4.65 14.63
CA PRO A 55 -5.49 -5.57 15.40
C PRO A 55 -4.58 -6.43 14.52
N ASP A 56 -3.37 -6.71 15.03
CA ASP A 56 -2.37 -7.56 14.38
C ASP A 56 -1.93 -7.09 12.98
N THR A 57 -1.95 -5.77 12.71
CA THR A 57 -1.48 -5.21 11.43
C THR A 57 -0.31 -4.26 11.59
N ALA A 58 0.51 -4.18 10.54
CA ALA A 58 1.55 -3.18 10.36
C ALA A 58 1.66 -2.81 8.87
N GLU A 59 2.30 -1.69 8.59
CA GLU A 59 2.56 -1.19 7.25
C GLU A 59 4.06 -1.04 7.01
N ALA A 60 4.54 -1.53 5.85
CA ALA A 60 5.87 -1.25 5.36
C ALA A 60 5.81 -0.18 4.26
N ASN A 61 6.47 0.95 4.49
CA ASN A 61 6.39 2.14 3.65
C ASN A 61 7.69 2.32 2.89
N TYR A 62 7.59 2.50 1.58
CA TYR A 62 8.70 2.77 0.68
C TYR A 62 8.49 4.14 0.03
N THR A 63 9.44 5.05 0.25
CA THR A 63 9.45 6.35 -0.42
C THR A 63 10.20 6.23 -1.75
N ILE A 64 9.51 6.51 -2.85
CA ILE A 64 10.04 6.54 -4.21
C ILE A 64 10.19 8.01 -4.60
N ASN A 65 11.43 8.51 -4.56
CA ASN A 65 11.73 9.88 -4.95
C ASN A 65 11.93 9.95 -6.46
N ASN A 66 11.14 10.79 -7.15
CA ASN A 66 11.35 11.08 -8.56
C ASN A 66 12.09 12.43 -8.74
N THR A 67 12.82 12.56 -9.84
CA THR A 67 13.44 13.80 -10.33
C THR A 67 12.50 15.00 -10.46
N SER A 68 11.19 14.77 -10.53
CA SER A 68 10.14 15.80 -10.62
C SER A 68 9.79 16.49 -9.30
N GLY A 69 10.47 16.19 -8.19
CA GLY A 69 10.19 16.79 -6.88
C GLY A 69 8.94 16.23 -6.18
N LEU A 70 8.30 15.22 -6.77
CA LEU A 70 7.21 14.46 -6.16
C LEU A 70 7.76 13.19 -5.49
N SER A 71 7.39 12.99 -4.24
CA SER A 71 7.61 11.73 -3.52
C SER A 71 6.36 10.86 -3.62
N TYR A 72 6.53 9.68 -4.19
CA TYR A 72 5.52 8.63 -4.18
C TYR A 72 5.77 7.70 -3.00
N TYR A 73 4.70 7.15 -2.45
CA TYR A 73 4.73 6.27 -1.29
C TYR A 73 4.04 4.97 -1.67
N LEU A 74 4.81 3.89 -1.63
CA LEU A 74 4.32 2.53 -1.82
C LEU A 74 4.22 1.86 -0.45
N VAL A 75 3.01 1.44 -0.10
CA VAL A 75 2.67 0.87 1.20
C VAL A 75 2.20 -0.56 1.03
N PHE A 76 2.78 -1.44 1.83
CA PHE A 76 2.34 -2.83 1.97
C PHE A 76 1.78 -3.02 3.38
N SER A 77 0.45 -3.11 3.51
CA SER A 77 -0.18 -3.52 4.76
C SER A 77 -0.09 -5.02 4.91
N TYR A 78 0.30 -5.50 6.09
CA TYR A 78 0.44 -6.93 6.34
C TYR A 78 0.00 -7.33 7.75
N GLN A 79 -0.38 -8.60 7.88
CA GLN A 79 -0.69 -9.23 9.16
C GLN A 79 0.61 -9.58 9.90
N THR A 80 0.82 -9.09 11.12
CA THR A 80 2.08 -9.25 11.85
C THR A 80 2.36 -10.70 12.25
N LYS A 81 1.32 -11.49 12.52
CA LYS A 81 1.48 -12.92 12.87
C LYS A 81 1.80 -13.80 11.66
N THR A 82 1.11 -13.59 10.55
CA THR A 82 1.25 -14.45 9.36
C THR A 82 2.21 -13.90 8.31
N GLN A 83 2.62 -12.64 8.46
CA GLN A 83 3.46 -11.88 7.53
C GLN A 83 2.83 -11.70 6.14
N LYS A 84 1.54 -12.01 5.96
CA LYS A 84 0.83 -11.94 4.67
C LYS A 84 0.37 -10.53 4.37
N ILE A 85 0.50 -10.12 3.10
CA ILE A 85 0.00 -8.82 2.62
C ILE A 85 -1.54 -8.82 2.60
N ASN A 86 -2.11 -7.73 3.09
CA ASN A 86 -3.54 -7.45 3.09
C ASN A 86 -3.94 -6.63 1.87
N TYR A 87 -3.24 -5.52 1.65
CA TYR A 87 -3.42 -4.61 0.51
C TYR A 87 -2.11 -3.91 0.18
N ILE A 88 -2.07 -3.35 -1.02
CA ILE A 88 -1.01 -2.49 -1.51
C ILE A 88 -1.61 -1.13 -1.83
N ARG A 89 -0.98 -0.07 -1.35
CA ARG A 89 -1.39 1.31 -1.66
C ARG A 89 -0.24 2.06 -2.30
N LEU A 90 -0.52 2.74 -3.41
CA LEU A 90 0.36 3.73 -4.00
C LEU A 90 -0.32 5.09 -3.90
N TYR A 91 0.33 6.05 -3.27
CA TYR A 91 -0.12 7.43 -3.25
C TYR A 91 1.05 8.38 -3.43
N PHE A 92 0.76 9.63 -3.75
CA PHE A 92 1.73 10.70 -3.62
C PHE A 92 1.11 11.79 -2.76
N ASN A 93 1.95 12.47 -2.00
CA ASN A 93 1.49 13.63 -1.28
C ASN A 93 1.48 14.81 -2.25
N SER A 94 0.32 15.13 -2.84
CA SER A 94 0.17 16.39 -3.58
C SER A 94 0.32 17.60 -2.65
N LYS A 95 0.15 17.39 -1.33
CA LYS A 95 0.45 18.33 -0.27
C LYS A 95 1.92 18.25 0.14
N THR A 96 2.81 18.68 -0.73
CA THR A 96 4.04 19.36 -0.29
C THR A 96 3.73 20.86 -0.25
N PRO A 97 4.25 21.59 0.75
CA PRO A 97 3.71 22.88 1.24
C PRO A 97 3.60 24.00 0.19
#